data_AF-Q2NJ63-F1
#
_entry.id   AF-Q2NJ63-F1
#
_cell.length_a   1.000
_cell.length_b   1.000
_cell.length_c   1.000
_cell.angle_alpha   90.00
_cell.angle_beta   90.00
_cell.angle_gamma   90.00
#
_symmetry.space_group_name_H-M   'P 1'
#
loop_
_entity.id
_entity.type
_entity.pdbx_description
1 polymer ?
#
loop_
_entity_poly.entity_id
_entity_poly.type
_entity_poly.pdbx_seq_one_letter_code
_entity_poly.pdbx_strand_id
1 'polypeptide(L)'
;MLNNQKNVLRKIIAVSFLLFLAFVLELLSRYTINAGIPCNYSFFRIELIFIILIGYLFGPKYGFWASLFYLLIHYVLEFYFMEMLLNHTHQNHNHSHHHKNENASKSFIFLYRFFLPYFVCSFSGLFYRKNLNHLTKKTPIIITLVLISVVQITSSILFINLLQENFTKKTFLKWFMQSPYYSWSFNLIYSFSSVIVSNTIIGALFYLINLRLKDNMEFLYGFSKEH
;
A
#
# COMPACT_ATOMS: atom_id res chain seq x y z
N MET A 1 -30.32 11.52 -17.00
CA MET A 1 -29.56 11.97 -15.81
C MET A 1 -29.58 10.95 -14.66
N LEU A 2 -30.76 10.43 -14.25
CA LEU A 2 -30.88 9.42 -13.18
C LEU A 2 -30.05 8.13 -13.37
N ASN A 3 -30.01 7.56 -14.58
CA ASN A 3 -29.24 6.32 -14.81
C ASN A 3 -27.73 6.49 -14.60
N ASN A 4 -27.20 7.66 -14.93
CA ASN A 4 -25.78 7.94 -14.75
C ASN A 4 -25.45 8.09 -13.25
N GLN A 5 -26.31 8.77 -12.48
CA GLN A 5 -26.18 8.88 -11.03
C GLN A 5 -26.28 7.52 -10.33
N LYS A 6 -27.23 6.66 -10.74
CA LYS A 6 -27.35 5.28 -10.23
C LYS A 6 -26.07 4.46 -10.47
N ASN A 7 -25.49 4.57 -11.66
CA ASN A 7 -24.24 3.87 -12.00
C ASN A 7 -23.05 4.39 -11.21
N VAL A 8 -22.95 5.71 -10.98
CA VAL A 8 -21.91 6.30 -10.12
C VAL A 8 -22.06 5.82 -8.69
N LEU A 9 -23.27 5.83 -8.13
CA LEU A 9 -23.53 5.37 -6.77
C LEU A 9 -23.15 3.89 -6.57
N ARG A 10 -23.52 3.02 -7.52
CA ARG A 10 -23.12 1.60 -7.49
C ARG A 10 -21.61 1.42 -7.46
N LYS A 11 -20.87 2.20 -8.24
CA LYS A 11 -19.40 2.17 -8.24
C LYS A 11 -18.84 2.63 -6.90
N ILE A 12 -19.38 3.70 -6.32
CA ILE A 12 -18.96 4.19 -5.01
C ILE A 12 -19.18 3.10 -3.95
N ILE A 13 -20.35 2.47 -3.91
CA ILE A 13 -20.66 1.38 -2.98
C ILE A 13 -19.67 0.22 -3.13
N ALA A 14 -19.40 -0.22 -4.37
CA ALA A 14 -18.47 -1.31 -4.62
C ALA A 14 -17.02 -0.96 -4.23
N VAL A 15 -16.57 0.26 -4.51
CA VAL A 15 -15.25 0.76 -4.11
C VAL A 15 -15.13 0.83 -2.58
N SER A 16 -16.15 1.35 -1.90
CA SER A 16 -16.20 1.40 -0.44
C SER A 16 -16.17 0.02 0.19
N PHE A 17 -16.89 -0.95 -0.40
CA PHE A 17 -16.87 -2.34 0.06
C PHE A 17 -15.49 -2.99 -0.11
N LEU A 18 -14.83 -2.78 -1.26
CA LEU A 18 -13.47 -3.29 -1.48
C LEU A 18 -12.44 -2.63 -0.55
N LEU A 19 -12.58 -1.33 -0.27
CA LEU A 19 -11.76 -0.65 0.74
C LEU A 19 -11.97 -1.22 2.13
N PHE A 20 -13.23 -1.49 2.51
CA PHE A 20 -13.54 -2.16 3.78
C PHE A 20 -12.87 -3.53 3.87
N LEU A 21 -12.94 -4.35 2.80
CA LEU A 21 -12.25 -5.64 2.76
C LEU A 21 -10.73 -5.48 2.87
N ALA A 22 -10.14 -4.43 2.27
CA ALA A 22 -8.72 -4.13 2.42
C ALA A 22 -8.37 -3.90 3.90
N PHE A 23 -9.13 -3.07 4.62
CA PHE A 23 -8.90 -2.83 6.06
C PHE A 23 -9.10 -4.07 6.91
N VAL A 24 -10.14 -4.87 6.65
CA VAL A 24 -10.36 -6.13 7.37
C VAL A 24 -9.20 -7.08 7.16
N LEU A 25 -8.71 -7.21 5.92
CA LEU A 25 -7.60 -8.08 5.58
C LEU A 25 -6.28 -7.57 6.19
N GLU A 26 -6.07 -6.26 6.24
CA GLU A 26 -4.94 -5.64 6.93
C GLU A 26 -4.98 -5.95 8.42
N LEU A 27 -6.13 -5.76 9.07
CA LEU A 27 -6.31 -6.03 10.50
C LEU A 27 -6.07 -7.51 10.82
N LEU A 28 -6.60 -8.41 9.98
CA LEU A 28 -6.38 -9.84 10.12
C LEU A 28 -4.90 -10.18 9.97
N SER A 29 -4.24 -9.66 8.92
CA SER A 29 -2.82 -9.85 8.65
C SER A 29 -1.96 -9.35 9.81
N ARG A 30 -2.32 -8.20 10.40
CA ARG A 30 -1.67 -7.62 11.58
C ARG A 30 -1.70 -8.57 12.77
N TYR A 31 -2.87 -9.09 13.14
CA TYR A 31 -3.01 -9.90 14.36
C TYR A 31 -2.69 -11.39 14.18
N THR A 32 -2.55 -11.88 12.96
CA THR A 32 -2.23 -13.29 12.69
C THR A 32 -0.79 -13.47 12.21
N ILE A 33 -0.48 -13.00 11.00
CA ILE A 33 0.78 -13.30 10.32
C ILE A 33 1.89 -12.34 10.75
N ASN A 34 1.58 -11.07 10.98
CA ASN A 34 2.55 -10.05 11.38
C ASN A 34 2.69 -9.91 12.90
N ALA A 35 2.13 -10.82 13.71
CA ALA A 35 2.32 -10.89 15.16
C ALA A 35 2.12 -9.55 15.92
N GLY A 36 1.14 -8.74 15.50
CA GLY A 36 0.81 -7.46 16.12
C GLY A 36 1.69 -6.28 15.69
N ILE A 37 2.68 -6.49 14.81
CA ILE A 37 3.52 -5.42 14.25
C ILE A 37 2.64 -4.36 13.58
N PRO A 38 2.88 -3.04 13.81
CA PRO A 38 2.08 -1.98 13.19
C PRO A 38 2.14 -2.05 11.65
N CYS A 39 1.09 -1.59 10.94
CA CYS A 39 0.99 -1.80 9.49
C CYS A 39 2.17 -1.18 8.74
N ASN A 40 2.65 -0.02 9.21
CA ASN A 40 3.84 0.59 8.68
C ASN A 40 5.11 -0.29 8.72
N TYR A 41 5.23 -1.33 9.55
CA TYR A 41 6.37 -2.27 9.58
C TYR A 41 5.97 -3.71 9.23
N SER A 42 4.73 -3.92 8.79
CA SER A 42 4.21 -5.23 8.36
C SER A 42 5.09 -5.85 7.27
N PHE A 43 5.38 -7.16 7.42
CA PHE A 43 6.05 -7.94 6.39
C PHE A 43 5.06 -8.35 5.29
N PHE A 44 3.86 -8.77 5.67
CA PHE A 44 2.83 -9.26 4.75
C PHE A 44 1.75 -8.22 4.51
N ARG A 45 1.78 -7.63 3.31
CA ARG A 45 0.87 -6.55 2.89
C ARG A 45 -0.12 -7.01 1.84
N ILE A 46 -0.90 -8.05 2.18
CA ILE A 46 -1.84 -8.71 1.27
C ILE A 46 -3.09 -7.86 1.00
N GLU A 47 -3.42 -6.90 1.87
CA GLU A 47 -4.52 -5.94 1.71
C GLU A 47 -4.43 -5.13 0.42
N LEU A 48 -3.22 -4.93 -0.10
CA LEU A 48 -2.97 -4.19 -1.34
C LEU A 48 -3.70 -4.79 -2.55
N ILE A 49 -4.04 -6.09 -2.51
CA ILE A 49 -4.82 -6.74 -3.58
C ILE A 49 -6.11 -5.99 -3.89
N PHE A 50 -6.85 -5.55 -2.87
CA PHE A 50 -8.14 -4.89 -3.06
C PHE A 50 -7.95 -3.47 -3.60
N ILE A 51 -6.90 -2.77 -3.18
CA ILE A 51 -6.55 -1.44 -3.71
C ILE A 51 -6.19 -1.53 -5.20
N ILE A 52 -5.36 -2.51 -5.57
CA ILE A 52 -5.00 -2.76 -6.97
C ILE A 52 -6.23 -3.16 -7.79
N LEU A 53 -7.09 -4.02 -7.23
CA LEU A 53 -8.31 -4.50 -7.89
C LEU A 53 -9.31 -3.36 -8.17
N ILE A 54 -9.44 -2.38 -7.27
CA ILE A 54 -10.28 -1.20 -7.50
C ILE A 54 -9.85 -0.46 -8.78
N GLY A 55 -8.55 -0.24 -8.98
CA GLY A 55 -8.06 0.39 -10.20
C GLY A 55 -8.41 -0.42 -11.44
N TYR A 56 -8.20 -1.74 -11.42
CA TYR A 56 -8.55 -2.60 -12.55
C TYR A 56 -10.05 -2.69 -12.85
N LEU A 57 -10.93 -2.58 -11.85
CA LEU A 57 -12.38 -2.72 -12.04
C LEU A 57 -13.05 -1.39 -12.40
N PHE A 58 -12.58 -0.28 -11.84
CA PHE A 58 -13.29 1.00 -11.91
C PHE A 58 -12.50 2.10 -12.63
N GLY A 59 -11.23 1.84 -12.96
CA GLY A 59 -10.37 2.76 -13.71
C GLY A 59 -9.54 3.70 -12.84
N PRO A 60 -8.74 4.56 -13.48
CA PRO A 60 -7.70 5.35 -12.80
C PRO A 60 -8.30 6.37 -11.84
N LYS A 61 -9.46 6.96 -12.17
CA LYS A 61 -10.17 7.91 -11.30
C LYS A 61 -10.51 7.28 -9.95
N TYR A 62 -11.16 6.11 -9.96
CA TYR A 62 -11.59 5.46 -8.71
C TYR A 62 -10.41 4.81 -7.98
N GLY A 63 -9.42 4.27 -8.70
CA GLY A 63 -8.17 3.80 -8.10
C GLY A 63 -7.42 4.90 -7.35
N PHE A 64 -7.28 6.08 -7.96
CA PHE A 64 -6.64 7.24 -7.33
C PHE A 64 -7.34 7.66 -6.03
N TRP A 65 -8.66 7.89 -6.09
CA TRP A 65 -9.42 8.31 -4.91
C TRP A 65 -9.45 7.26 -3.81
N ALA A 66 -9.51 5.97 -4.17
CA ALA A 66 -9.45 4.88 -3.20
C ALA A 66 -8.08 4.81 -2.51
N SER A 67 -6.98 4.85 -3.27
CA SER A 67 -5.62 4.92 -2.70
C SER A 67 -5.45 6.13 -1.79
N LEU A 68 -5.96 7.31 -2.18
CA LEU A 68 -5.87 8.53 -1.38
C LEU A 68 -6.68 8.41 -0.09
N PHE A 69 -7.90 7.84 -0.15
CA PHE A 69 -8.74 7.65 1.04
C PHE A 69 -8.12 6.64 2.00
N TYR A 70 -7.59 5.53 1.46
CA TYR A 70 -6.85 4.53 2.23
C TYR A 70 -5.65 5.16 2.95
N LEU A 71 -4.88 5.98 2.24
CA LEU A 71 -3.76 6.71 2.77
C LEU A 71 -4.17 7.71 3.86
N LEU A 72 -5.28 8.42 3.69
CA LEU A 72 -5.77 9.41 4.65
C LEU A 72 -6.16 8.74 5.98
N ILE A 73 -6.79 7.56 5.92
CA ILE A 73 -7.09 6.77 7.11
C ILE A 73 -5.79 6.38 7.84
N HIS A 74 -4.79 5.88 7.11
CA HIS A 74 -3.47 5.56 7.66
C HIS A 74 -2.74 6.77 8.24
N TYR A 75 -2.90 7.93 7.61
CA TYR A 75 -2.36 9.17 8.14
C TYR A 75 -2.99 9.53 9.50
N VAL A 76 -4.31 9.46 9.60
CA VAL A 76 -5.03 9.78 10.85
C VAL A 76 -4.76 8.75 11.94
N LEU A 77 -4.69 7.45 11.62
CA LEU A 77 -4.58 6.38 12.61
C LEU A 77 -3.13 6.03 12.98
N GLU A 78 -2.23 5.90 12.00
CA GLU A 78 -0.86 5.42 12.24
C GLU A 78 0.16 6.54 12.27
N PHE A 79 0.06 7.50 11.35
CA PHE A 79 1.05 8.58 11.29
C PHE A 79 0.92 9.52 12.48
N TYR A 80 -0.31 9.90 12.88
CA TYR A 80 -0.53 10.69 14.08
C TYR A 80 -0.02 9.97 15.35
N PHE A 81 -0.23 8.66 15.44
CA PHE A 81 0.28 7.86 16.56
C PHE A 81 1.81 7.79 16.58
N MET A 82 2.44 7.59 15.42
CA MET A 82 3.90 7.66 15.28
C MET A 82 4.44 9.04 15.63
N GLU A 83 3.77 10.10 15.20
CA GLU A 83 4.15 11.47 15.54
C GLU A 83 4.05 11.72 17.06
N MET A 84 3.00 11.23 17.72
CA MET A 84 2.86 11.28 19.17
C MET A 84 4.01 10.52 19.87
N LEU A 85 4.35 9.33 19.38
CA LEU A 85 5.44 8.52 19.92
C LEU A 85 6.81 9.23 19.79
N LEU A 86 7.08 9.82 18.61
CA LEU A 86 8.30 10.57 18.32
C LEU A 86 8.38 11.89 19.09
N ASN A 87 7.26 12.59 19.28
CA ASN A 87 7.21 13.83 20.05
C ASN A 87 7.42 13.57 21.55
N HIS A 88 6.90 12.48 22.12
CA HIS A 88 7.15 12.12 23.52
C HIS A 88 8.61 11.77 23.79
N THR A 89 9.32 11.20 22.82
CA THR A 89 10.78 10.98 22.96
C THR A 89 11.58 12.29 22.90
N HIS A 90 11.02 13.36 22.30
CA HIS A 90 11.67 14.67 22.18
C HIS A 90 11.38 15.64 23.32
N GLN A 91 10.27 15.47 24.07
CA GLN A 91 9.92 16.36 25.19
C GLN A 91 10.83 16.21 26.42
N ASN A 92 11.66 15.17 26.52
CA ASN A 92 12.60 15.00 27.64
C ASN A 92 13.94 15.73 27.47
N HIS A 93 14.23 16.37 26.33
CA HIS A 93 15.47 17.15 26.18
C HIS A 93 15.25 18.45 25.41
N ASN A 94 15.26 19.54 26.20
CA ASN A 94 15.58 20.93 25.89
C ASN A 94 15.10 21.51 24.55
N HIS A 95 14.21 22.49 24.69
CA HIS A 95 13.91 23.54 23.73
C HIS A 95 15.20 24.18 23.16
N SER A 96 15.57 23.83 21.93
CA SER A 96 16.42 24.71 21.12
C SER A 96 16.15 24.54 19.62
N HIS A 97 15.45 25.51 19.06
CA HIS A 97 15.55 26.05 17.68
C HIS A 97 15.50 25.14 16.44
N HIS A 98 15.22 23.83 16.53
CA HIS A 98 15.22 22.93 15.36
C HIS A 98 13.86 22.63 14.70
N HIS A 99 12.81 23.42 14.97
CA HIS A 99 11.45 23.14 14.46
C HIS A 99 11.30 23.07 12.93
N LYS A 100 12.10 23.81 12.14
CA LYS A 100 11.99 23.78 10.67
C LYS A 100 12.44 22.46 10.05
N ASN A 101 13.43 21.77 10.66
CA ASN A 101 13.97 20.53 10.10
C ASN A 101 13.13 19.30 10.49
N GLU A 102 12.42 19.38 11.62
CA GLU A 102 11.55 18.29 12.10
C GLU A 102 10.29 18.12 11.25
N ASN A 103 9.67 19.21 10.81
CA ASN A 103 8.48 19.11 9.94
C ASN A 103 8.83 18.57 8.55
N ALA A 104 10.03 18.90 8.04
CA ALA A 104 10.53 18.35 6.79
C ALA A 104 10.79 16.84 6.91
N SER A 105 11.45 16.38 7.98
CA SER A 105 11.71 14.95 8.18
C SER A 105 10.43 14.13 8.38
N LYS A 106 9.44 14.66 9.12
CA LYS A 106 8.10 14.06 9.25
C LYS A 106 7.40 13.92 7.90
N SER A 107 7.45 14.96 7.07
CA SER A 107 6.86 14.96 5.73
C SER A 107 7.52 13.90 4.83
N PHE A 108 8.85 13.76 4.88
CA PHE A 108 9.57 12.73 4.14
C PHE A 108 9.28 11.32 4.63
N ILE A 109 9.13 11.12 5.95
CA ILE A 109 8.70 9.84 6.51
C ILE A 109 7.32 9.45 5.97
N PHE A 110 6.36 10.39 6.00
CA PHE A 110 5.03 10.14 5.43
C PHE A 110 5.12 9.81 3.95
N LEU A 111 5.88 10.60 3.19
CA LEU A 111 6.05 10.44 1.75
C LEU A 111 6.60 9.04 1.40
N TYR A 112 7.70 8.65 2.04
CA TYR A 112 8.41 7.41 1.69
C TYR A 112 7.81 6.17 2.33
N ARG A 113 7.21 6.26 3.52
CA ARG A 113 6.68 5.07 4.19
C ARG A 113 5.22 4.77 3.85
N PHE A 114 4.43 5.81 3.61
CA PHE A 114 2.99 5.69 3.40
C PHE A 114 2.60 6.13 2.00
N PHE A 115 2.85 7.39 1.61
CA PHE A 115 2.30 7.97 0.39
C PHE A 115 2.70 7.17 -0.86
N LEU A 116 4.00 7.06 -1.16
CA LEU A 116 4.47 6.42 -2.40
C LEU A 116 4.04 4.94 -2.52
N PRO A 117 4.20 4.08 -1.49
CA PRO A 117 3.77 2.67 -1.55
C PRO A 117 2.29 2.44 -1.85
N TYR A 118 1.38 3.27 -1.32
CA TYR A 118 -0.06 3.13 -1.56
C TYR A 118 -0.52 3.85 -2.83
N PHE A 119 0.14 4.96 -3.18
CA PHE A 119 -0.19 5.75 -4.35
C PHE A 119 0.08 4.99 -5.65
N VAL A 120 1.20 4.26 -5.71
CA VAL A 120 1.55 3.46 -6.90
C VAL A 120 0.52 2.39 -7.22
N CYS A 121 -0.22 1.86 -6.23
CA CYS A 121 -1.30 0.90 -6.47
C CYS A 121 -2.41 1.47 -7.37
N SER A 122 -2.63 2.78 -7.37
CA SER A 122 -3.62 3.43 -8.25
C SER A 122 -3.30 3.31 -9.74
N PHE A 123 -2.03 3.04 -10.10
CA PHE A 123 -1.59 2.92 -11.49
C PHE A 123 -2.15 1.66 -12.16
N SER A 124 -2.63 0.68 -11.40
CA SER A 124 -3.38 -0.45 -11.95
C SER A 124 -4.58 0.01 -12.79
N GLY A 125 -5.17 1.16 -12.44
CA GLY A 125 -6.29 1.75 -13.16
C GLY A 125 -5.95 2.23 -14.57
N LEU A 126 -4.68 2.48 -14.90
CA LEU A 126 -4.27 2.85 -16.25
C LEU A 126 -4.53 1.73 -17.27
N PHE A 127 -4.60 0.48 -16.82
CA PHE A 127 -4.89 -0.67 -17.66
C PHE A 127 -6.38 -0.97 -17.81
N TYR A 128 -7.26 -0.18 -17.19
CA TYR A 128 -8.70 -0.40 -17.23
C TYR A 128 -9.26 -0.34 -18.65
N ARG A 129 -10.00 -1.38 -19.03
CA ARG A 129 -10.85 -1.43 -20.22
C ARG A 129 -12.27 -1.83 -19.83
N LYS A 130 -13.27 -1.20 -20.46
CA LYS A 130 -14.70 -1.44 -20.17
C LYS A 130 -15.13 -2.89 -20.34
N ASN A 131 -14.50 -3.62 -21.26
CA ASN A 131 -14.77 -5.04 -21.53
C ASN A 131 -14.06 -6.00 -20.57
N LEU A 132 -13.28 -5.50 -19.60
CA LEU A 132 -12.54 -6.28 -18.61
C LEU A 132 -11.49 -7.26 -19.20
N ASN A 133 -11.25 -7.25 -20.51
CA ASN A 133 -10.27 -8.13 -21.17
C ASN A 133 -8.82 -7.91 -20.70
N HIS A 134 -8.53 -6.83 -19.97
CA HIS A 134 -7.22 -6.61 -19.35
C HIS A 134 -7.01 -7.47 -18.11
N LEU A 135 -8.08 -7.88 -17.41
CA LEU A 135 -8.01 -8.80 -16.25
C LEU A 135 -7.68 -10.22 -16.67
N THR A 136 -8.02 -10.61 -17.91
CA THR A 136 -7.70 -11.94 -18.43
C THR A 136 -6.28 -12.04 -18.99
N LYS A 137 -5.63 -10.91 -19.25
CA LYS A 137 -4.24 -10.85 -19.74
C LYS A 137 -3.27 -10.81 -18.57
N LYS A 138 -2.21 -11.62 -18.65
CA LYS A 138 -1.16 -11.63 -17.62
C LYS A 138 -0.29 -10.37 -17.65
N THR A 139 -0.07 -9.79 -18.84
CA THR A 139 0.87 -8.67 -19.04
C THR A 139 0.54 -7.42 -18.21
N PRO A 140 -0.71 -6.90 -18.18
CA PRO A 140 -1.06 -5.74 -17.34
C PRO A 140 -0.82 -5.98 -15.85
N ILE A 141 -1.11 -7.21 -15.38
CA ILE A 141 -0.92 -7.63 -13.99
C ILE A 141 0.56 -7.63 -13.64
N ILE A 142 1.39 -8.26 -14.48
CA ILE A 142 2.85 -8.29 -14.30
C ILE A 142 3.43 -6.87 -14.29
N ILE A 143 3.10 -6.03 -15.26
CA ILE A 143 3.61 -4.65 -15.33
C ILE A 143 3.24 -3.86 -14.08
N THR A 144 1.99 -4.00 -13.60
CA THR A 144 1.53 -3.30 -12.40
C THR A 144 2.29 -3.75 -11.16
N LEU A 145 2.47 -5.06 -10.97
CA LEU A 145 3.20 -5.59 -9.81
C LEU A 145 4.69 -5.24 -9.84
N VAL A 146 5.32 -5.25 -11.02
CA VAL A 146 6.70 -4.78 -11.19
C VAL A 146 6.80 -3.30 -10.82
N LEU A 147 5.90 -2.45 -11.31
CA LEU A 147 5.90 -1.02 -11.00
C LEU A 147 5.73 -0.77 -9.49
N ILE A 148 4.77 -1.45 -8.85
CA ILE A 148 4.55 -1.38 -7.40
C ILE A 148 5.82 -1.82 -6.66
N SER A 149 6.43 -2.94 -7.07
CA SER A 149 7.65 -3.46 -6.44
C SER A 149 8.79 -2.45 -6.49
N VAL A 150 9.06 -1.87 -7.67
CA VAL A 150 10.12 -0.88 -7.87
C VAL A 150 9.89 0.33 -6.98
N VAL A 151 8.69 0.91 -6.99
CA VAL A 151 8.38 2.09 -6.15
C VAL A 151 8.50 1.76 -4.67
N GLN A 152 7.96 0.63 -4.20
CA GLN A 152 8.04 0.23 -2.79
C GLN A 152 9.48 0.00 -2.33
N ILE A 153 10.31 -0.63 -3.15
CA ILE A 153 11.73 -0.85 -2.88
C ILE A 153 12.48 0.49 -2.79
N THR A 154 12.34 1.34 -3.82
CA THR A 154 13.00 2.66 -3.83
C THR A 154 12.56 3.49 -2.63
N SER A 155 11.27 3.49 -2.32
CA SER A 155 10.71 4.20 -1.18
C SER A 155 11.25 3.67 0.15
N SER A 156 11.44 2.36 0.28
CA SER A 156 12.03 1.74 1.47
C SER A 156 13.50 2.10 1.63
N ILE A 157 14.28 2.13 0.55
CA ILE A 157 15.69 2.56 0.58
C ILE A 157 15.79 4.02 1.03
N LEU A 158 14.99 4.91 0.44
CA LEU A 158 14.96 6.33 0.82
C LEU A 158 14.57 6.52 2.30
N PHE A 159 13.58 5.77 2.78
CA PHE A 159 13.19 5.78 4.18
C PHE A 159 14.30 5.31 5.12
N ILE A 160 14.96 4.18 4.81
CA ILE A 160 16.05 3.65 5.64
C ILE A 160 17.22 4.63 5.69
N ASN A 161 17.58 5.24 4.55
CA ASN A 161 18.64 6.26 4.47
C ASN A 161 18.29 7.50 5.30
N LEU A 162 17.04 7.99 5.19
CA LEU A 162 16.54 9.11 5.99
C LEU A 162 16.62 8.81 7.49
N LEU A 163 16.27 7.60 7.91
CA LEU A 163 16.42 7.18 9.30
C LEU A 163 17.88 7.16 9.71
N GLN A 164 18.77 6.58 8.90
CA GLN A 164 20.21 6.54 9.19
C GLN A 164 20.79 7.95 9.36
N GLU A 165 20.52 8.88 8.45
CA GLU A 165 21.03 10.26 8.57
C GLU A 165 20.57 10.96 9.84
N ASN A 166 19.32 10.72 10.26
CA ASN A 166 18.75 11.34 11.45
C ASN A 166 19.22 10.67 12.77
N PHE A 167 19.41 9.35 12.78
CA PHE A 167 19.88 8.60 13.95
C PHE A 167 21.40 8.70 14.16
N THR A 168 22.20 8.74 13.08
CA THR A 168 23.66 8.84 13.19
C THR A 168 24.09 10.20 13.78
N LYS A 169 23.27 11.25 13.61
CA LYS A 169 23.51 12.60 14.14
C LYS A 169 23.07 12.80 15.60
N LYS A 170 22.19 11.95 16.15
CA LYS A 170 21.71 12.07 17.54
C LYS A 170 22.37 11.01 18.44
N THR A 171 23.51 11.38 19.03
CA THR A 171 24.34 10.55 19.93
C THR A 171 23.57 9.94 21.11
N PHE A 172 22.44 10.54 21.51
CA PHE A 172 21.62 10.11 22.66
C PHE A 172 20.70 8.90 22.34
N LEU A 173 20.34 8.69 21.07
CA LEU A 173 19.49 7.55 20.65
C LEU A 173 20.26 6.22 20.57
N LYS A 174 21.60 6.26 20.62
CA LYS A 174 22.45 5.07 20.79
C LYS A 174 22.19 4.33 22.11
N TRP A 175 21.66 5.00 23.13
CA TRP A 175 21.35 4.39 24.43
C TRP A 175 20.00 3.68 24.46
N PHE A 176 18.99 4.19 23.73
CA PHE A 176 17.67 3.54 23.65
C PHE A 176 17.63 2.41 22.61
N MET A 177 18.47 2.51 21.57
CA MET A 177 18.76 1.41 20.63
C MET A 177 20.13 0.79 20.91
N GLN A 178 20.38 0.36 22.14
CA GLN A 178 21.45 -0.58 22.47
C GLN A 178 21.10 -2.02 22.01
N SER A 179 20.41 -2.13 20.88
CA SER A 179 20.13 -3.39 20.23
C SER A 179 21.09 -3.50 19.04
N PRO A 180 21.97 -4.51 18.97
CA PRO A 180 22.88 -4.74 17.84
C PRO A 180 22.17 -5.04 16.50
N TYR A 181 20.88 -4.76 16.39
CA TYR A 181 19.97 -5.21 15.33
C TYR A 181 19.51 -4.12 14.36
N TYR A 182 19.87 -2.84 14.52
CA TYR A 182 19.64 -1.84 13.45
C TYR A 182 20.75 -1.92 12.40
N SER A 183 20.86 -3.07 11.73
CA SER A 183 21.70 -3.22 10.55
C SER A 183 20.94 -2.65 9.36
N TRP A 184 21.50 -1.62 8.71
CA TRP A 184 20.97 -1.06 7.46
C TRP A 184 20.71 -2.19 6.44
N SER A 185 21.68 -3.11 6.32
CA SER A 185 21.59 -4.27 5.43
C SER A 185 20.44 -5.20 5.82
N PHE A 186 20.20 -5.42 7.12
CA PHE A 186 19.09 -6.27 7.57
C PHE A 186 17.73 -5.64 7.26
N ASN A 187 17.54 -4.34 7.52
CA ASN A 187 16.31 -3.63 7.17
C ASN A 187 16.05 -3.61 5.66
N LEU A 188 17.11 -3.51 4.87
CA LEU A 188 17.04 -3.53 3.42
C LEU A 188 16.63 -4.92 2.92
N ILE A 189 17.29 -5.98 3.39
CA ILE A 189 16.92 -7.37 3.08
C ILE A 189 15.47 -7.64 3.49
N TYR A 190 15.07 -7.26 4.71
CA TYR A 190 13.71 -7.42 5.19
C TYR A 190 12.69 -6.72 4.29
N SER A 191 12.94 -5.46 3.91
CA SER A 191 12.03 -4.69 3.07
C SER A 191 11.92 -5.28 1.66
N PHE A 192 13.03 -5.73 1.08
CA PHE A 192 13.03 -6.40 -0.23
C PHE A 192 12.27 -7.72 -0.19
N SER A 193 12.54 -8.56 0.81
CA SER A 193 11.85 -9.84 0.99
C SER A 193 10.35 -9.64 1.19
N SER A 194 9.95 -8.67 2.02
CA SER A 194 8.55 -8.31 2.25
C SER A 194 7.82 -7.93 0.96
N VAL A 195 8.43 -7.05 0.14
CA VAL A 195 7.86 -6.60 -1.14
C VAL A 195 7.75 -7.76 -2.13
N ILE A 196 8.81 -8.56 -2.29
CA ILE A 196 8.83 -9.70 -3.21
C ILE A 196 7.76 -10.71 -2.81
N VAL A 197 7.74 -11.14 -1.54
CA VAL A 197 6.79 -12.14 -1.05
C VAL A 197 5.35 -11.64 -1.17
N SER A 198 5.06 -10.41 -0.74
CA SER A 198 3.71 -9.84 -0.82
C SER A 198 3.23 -9.75 -2.27
N ASN A 199 4.05 -9.24 -3.18
CA ASN A 199 3.66 -9.08 -4.59
C ASN A 199 3.57 -10.42 -5.33
N THR A 200 4.38 -11.42 -4.97
CA THR A 200 4.22 -12.78 -5.50
C THR A 200 2.88 -13.39 -5.09
N ILE A 201 2.49 -13.27 -3.82
CA ILE A 201 1.20 -13.76 -3.32
C ILE A 201 0.04 -13.04 -4.01
N ILE A 202 0.09 -11.70 -4.08
CA ILE A 202 -0.93 -10.90 -4.77
C ILE A 202 -1.02 -11.30 -6.25
N GLY A 203 0.11 -11.52 -6.92
CA GLY A 203 0.14 -12.00 -8.31
C GLY A 203 -0.49 -13.37 -8.49
N ALA A 204 -0.22 -14.31 -7.56
CA ALA A 204 -0.86 -15.62 -7.56
C ALA A 204 -2.38 -15.52 -7.37
N LEU A 205 -2.84 -14.66 -6.46
CA LEU A 205 -4.27 -14.42 -6.24
C LEU A 205 -4.94 -13.79 -7.47
N PHE A 206 -4.32 -12.80 -8.11
CA PHE A 206 -4.83 -12.24 -9.37
C PHE A 206 -4.87 -13.27 -10.49
N TYR A 207 -3.91 -14.20 -10.53
CA TYR A 207 -3.94 -15.31 -11.49
C TYR A 207 -5.13 -16.25 -11.24
N LEU A 208 -5.42 -16.59 -9.98
CA LEU A 208 -6.61 -17.39 -9.62
C LEU A 208 -7.92 -16.67 -9.96
N ILE A 209 -8.00 -15.36 -9.68
CA ILE A 209 -9.16 -14.53 -10.05
C ILE A 209 -9.33 -14.52 -11.59
N ASN A 210 -8.23 -14.38 -12.33
CA ASN A 210 -8.25 -14.42 -13.79
C ASN A 210 -8.78 -15.76 -14.32
N LEU A 211 -8.29 -16.90 -13.80
CA LEU A 211 -8.78 -18.22 -14.20
C LEU A 211 -10.31 -18.32 -14.05
N ARG A 212 -10.83 -17.98 -12.86
CA ARG A 212 -12.29 -17.98 -12.59
C ARG A 212 -13.07 -17.04 -13.50
N LEU A 213 -12.53 -15.86 -13.83
CA LEU A 213 -13.18 -14.90 -14.71
C LEU A 213 -13.18 -15.36 -16.16
N LYS A 214 -12.10 -16.00 -16.62
CA LYS A 214 -12.00 -16.54 -17.98
C LYS A 214 -13.05 -17.62 -18.21
N ASP A 215 -13.18 -18.55 -17.28
CA ASP A 215 -14.17 -19.64 -17.36
C ASP A 215 -15.61 -19.10 -17.42
N ASN A 216 -15.94 -18.10 -16.60
CA ASN A 216 -17.26 -17.47 -16.59
C ASN A 216 -17.54 -16.62 -17.84
N MET A 217 -16.52 -15.96 -18.39
CA MET A 217 -16.67 -15.19 -19.63
C MET A 217 -16.83 -16.10 -20.84
N GLU A 218 -16.08 -17.20 -20.92
CA GLU A 218 -16.26 -18.22 -21.98
C GLU A 218 -17.64 -18.89 -21.89
N PHE A 219 -18.12 -19.19 -20.68
CA PHE A 219 -19.48 -19.68 -20.46
C PHE A 219 -20.56 -18.69 -20.95
N LEU A 220 -20.43 -17.40 -20.62
CA LEU A 220 -21.38 -16.36 -21.04
C LEU A 220 -21.34 -16.08 -22.56
N TYR A 221 -20.16 -16.12 -23.18
CA TYR A 221 -20.02 -15.95 -24.63
C TYR A 221 -20.46 -17.18 -25.42
N GLY A 222 -20.36 -18.39 -24.85
CA GLY A 222 -20.91 -19.63 -25.42
C GLY A 222 -22.43 -19.57 -25.54
N PHE A 223 -23.11 -19.09 -24.49
CA PHE A 223 -24.57 -18.90 -24.50
C PHE A 223 -25.07 -17.84 -25.50
N SER A 224 -24.26 -16.82 -25.81
CA SER A 224 -24.63 -15.75 -26.74
C SER A 224 -24.58 -16.18 -28.21
N LYS A 225 -23.99 -17.33 -28.55
CA LYS A 225 -23.92 -17.82 -29.94
C LYS A 225 -25.02 -18.81 -30.30
N GLU A 226 -25.84 -19.22 -29.34
CA GLU A 226 -26.96 -20.15 -29.55
C GLU A 226 -28.33 -19.45 -29.65
N HIS A 227 -28.37 -18.12 -29.76
CA HIS A 227 -29.59 -17.33 -30.02
C HIS A 227 -29.41 -16.32 -31.16
#